data_AF-A0A958GSE5-F1
#
_entry.id   AF-A0A958GSE5-F1
#
_cell.length_a   1.000
_cell.length_b   1.000
_cell.length_c   1.000
_cell.angle_alpha   90.00
_cell.angle_beta   90.00
_cell.angle_gamma   90.00
#
_symmetry.space_group_name_H-M   'P 1'
#
loop_
_entity.id
_entity.type
_entity.pdbx_description
1 polymer ?
#
loop_
_entity_poly.entity_id
_entity_poly.type
_entity_poly.pdbx_seq_one_letter_code
_entity_poly.pdbx_strand_id
1 'polypeptide(L)'
;MRSSIVAFAFGLLVLAGLTLFAEGILRVLPDEVFPKEARNAPPLVQEDQVNIVFRKNGFRGKWPCTDCPPDLVRVITMGGSSTMGIPMLFAGRTYAAELQRMLDERRPGEHYEVLNAGIGGFGITQVYAALKEELLQYKPDIVTVSSWFNDTAPSPGWYSIPGISDWEAYEQTRRLQRVQAMPGVQTLRGSRLYAFARHYLLSARRSALGRETPTENVQRPRSTPEEFRQVLEKIVALGDEHNFLPVLLYEPKSRTASREEELASNPYLQVVAQVAESHQLPLVDTLTPLARHRQEWLFYDFIHPNPMGHTIIAEALYDALHGAEQSPRAAAFWKARGIEVGKPEAVRNAQLQLETAVVKNRPFQFEVRAPFLTKSRANLLVAVGERPPLRMGSLGTEFVEVEMLLDQLDEVPPIADLAVSAERAEAPSFPIGQSGASSPVGMEIRSGGRDFGWTVGIAINGVRKDQNYRGYNAVLVSGVTGEVLDAAVFDIFGSPAENDRLLAFLDAAAAVREAKPPIVVLAVHTDGGHNVDAEKLSGAFRRIGGSGRLPKPFESFVLVGSPGAAAETAIEESGPRLIDVSIGDPSLAGELLVEVRVRPQPGLLPVHSGGVVVKE
;
A
#
# COMPACT_ATOMS: atom_id res chain seq x y z
N MET A 1 14.75 68.54 -6.41
CA MET A 1 14.77 67.08 -6.67
C MET A 1 16.07 66.40 -6.22
N ARG A 2 17.27 66.82 -6.69
CA ARG A 2 18.54 66.17 -6.31
C ARG A 2 18.88 66.24 -4.81
N SER A 3 18.61 67.36 -4.14
CA SER A 3 18.85 67.54 -2.69
C SER A 3 17.97 66.66 -1.80
N SER A 4 16.71 66.46 -2.20
CA SER A 4 15.75 65.60 -1.47
C SER A 4 16.12 64.12 -1.54
N ILE A 5 16.69 63.67 -2.66
CA ILE A 5 17.15 62.27 -2.84
C ILE A 5 18.39 62.01 -1.97
N VAL A 6 19.31 62.97 -1.87
CA VAL A 6 20.52 62.85 -1.02
C VAL A 6 20.17 62.81 0.46
N ALA A 7 19.27 63.69 0.92
CA ALA A 7 18.82 63.69 2.31
C ALA A 7 18.09 62.38 2.69
N PHE A 8 17.26 61.87 1.78
CA PHE A 8 16.59 60.57 1.95
C PHE A 8 17.59 59.41 2.02
N ALA A 9 18.58 59.38 1.12
CA ALA A 9 19.63 58.36 1.11
C ALA A 9 20.49 58.40 2.39
N PHE A 10 20.86 59.60 2.86
CA PHE A 10 21.58 59.77 4.12
C PHE A 10 20.76 59.28 5.32
N GLY A 11 19.47 59.61 5.36
CA GLY A 11 18.56 59.12 6.40
C GLY A 11 18.48 57.59 6.45
N LEU A 12 18.41 56.93 5.28
CA LEU A 12 18.43 55.47 5.19
C LEU A 12 19.75 54.86 5.68
N LEU A 13 20.89 55.48 5.36
CA LEU A 13 22.20 55.02 5.82
C LEU A 13 22.36 55.12 7.33
N VAL A 14 21.91 56.23 7.93
CA VAL A 14 21.94 56.40 9.40
C VAL A 14 21.04 55.37 10.07
N LEU A 15 19.82 55.14 9.55
CA LEU A 15 18.91 54.13 10.08
C LEU A 15 19.50 52.72 9.99
N ALA A 16 20.11 52.37 8.85
CA ALA A 16 20.80 51.10 8.67
C ALA A 16 21.97 50.94 9.65
N GLY A 17 22.78 51.98 9.83
CA GLY A 17 23.87 51.99 10.81
C GLY A 17 23.40 51.76 12.24
N LEU A 18 22.32 52.44 12.66
CA LEU A 18 21.73 52.27 13.99
C LEU A 18 21.14 50.86 14.18
N THR A 19 20.51 50.30 13.15
CA THR A 19 19.94 48.95 13.19
C THR A 19 21.04 47.91 13.31
N LEU A 20 22.14 48.05 12.56
CA LEU A 20 23.30 47.16 12.65
C LEU A 20 24.01 47.28 14.00
N PHE A 21 24.12 48.49 14.55
CA PHE A 21 24.69 48.70 15.88
C PHE A 21 23.85 48.02 16.97
N ALA A 22 22.53 48.19 16.94
CA ALA A 22 21.61 47.53 17.87
C ALA A 22 21.63 46.00 17.72
N GLU A 23 21.67 45.49 16.50
CA GLU A 23 21.86 44.06 16.21
C GLU A 23 23.17 43.53 16.82
N GLY A 24 24.27 44.29 16.68
CA GLY A 24 25.58 43.95 17.24
C GLY A 24 25.55 43.86 18.77
N ILE A 25 24.94 44.83 19.45
CA ILE A 25 24.79 44.81 20.92
C ILE A 25 24.01 43.55 21.36
N LEU A 26 22.87 43.27 20.72
CA LEU A 26 22.03 42.13 21.07
C LEU A 26 22.71 40.78 20.80
N ARG A 27 23.67 40.73 19.86
CA ARG A 27 24.49 39.54 19.57
C ARG A 27 25.57 39.26 20.61
N VAL A 28 26.06 40.27 21.31
CA VAL A 28 27.09 40.12 22.35
C VAL A 28 26.49 39.71 23.70
N LEU A 29 25.22 40.03 23.94
CA LEU A 29 24.53 39.62 25.16
C LEU A 29 24.34 38.09 25.21
N PRO A 30 24.53 37.45 26.39
CA PRO A 30 24.27 36.03 26.59
C PRO A 30 22.80 35.68 26.33
N ASP A 31 22.54 34.49 25.79
CA ASP A 31 21.20 34.03 25.42
C ASP A 31 20.25 33.92 26.63
N GLU A 32 20.79 33.75 27.83
CA GLU A 32 20.07 33.68 29.10
C GLU A 32 19.35 35.00 29.45
N VAL A 33 19.83 36.12 28.92
CA VAL A 33 19.20 37.44 29.11
C VAL A 33 17.87 37.54 28.37
N PHE A 34 17.68 36.71 27.32
CA PHE A 34 16.49 36.74 26.49
C PHE A 34 15.51 35.61 26.83
N PRO A 35 14.19 35.89 26.85
CA PRO A 35 13.16 34.86 26.82
C PRO A 35 13.41 33.89 25.66
N LYS A 36 13.13 32.59 25.86
CA LYS A 36 13.40 31.55 24.86
C LYS A 36 12.78 31.88 23.49
N GLU A 37 11.59 32.49 23.51
CA GLU A 37 10.81 32.90 22.34
C GLU A 37 11.33 34.17 21.65
N ALA A 38 12.24 34.91 22.30
CA ALA A 38 12.90 36.11 21.76
C ALA A 38 14.32 35.84 21.26
N ARG A 39 14.88 34.65 21.53
CA ARG A 39 16.24 34.27 21.09
C ARG A 39 16.35 34.16 19.57
N ASN A 40 15.31 33.65 18.93
CA ASN A 40 15.24 33.47 17.48
C ASN A 40 13.83 33.78 16.95
N ALA A 41 13.73 34.31 15.74
CA ALA A 41 12.45 34.45 15.07
C ALA A 41 11.97 33.08 14.54
N PRO A 42 10.83 32.56 15.02
CA PRO A 42 10.29 31.30 14.52
C PRO A 42 9.98 31.39 13.02
N PRO A 43 9.90 30.26 12.31
CA PRO A 43 9.44 30.26 10.94
C PRO A 43 8.00 30.78 10.83
N LEU A 44 7.71 31.44 9.71
CA LEU A 44 6.36 31.87 9.33
C LEU A 44 5.45 30.66 9.12
N VAL A 45 6.01 29.56 8.61
CA VAL A 45 5.34 28.27 8.45
C VAL A 45 6.27 27.18 8.93
N GLN A 46 5.75 26.26 9.74
CA GLN A 46 6.46 25.02 10.05
C GLN A 46 6.67 24.20 8.77
N GLU A 47 7.59 23.24 8.85
CA GLU A 47 7.78 22.28 7.78
C GLU A 47 6.49 21.48 7.55
N ASP A 48 6.22 21.18 6.28
CA ASP A 48 4.96 20.56 5.88
C ASP A 48 4.86 19.13 6.42
N GLN A 49 3.85 18.90 7.25
CA GLN A 49 3.60 17.60 7.86
C GLN A 49 3.30 16.52 6.82
N VAL A 50 2.69 16.87 5.69
CA VAL A 50 2.44 15.95 4.58
C VAL A 50 3.75 15.38 4.06
N ASN A 51 4.73 16.26 3.82
CA ASN A 51 6.02 15.88 3.26
C ASN A 51 6.89 15.15 4.29
N ILE A 52 6.87 15.59 5.56
CA ILE A 52 7.58 14.90 6.65
C ILE A 52 7.09 13.46 6.79
N VAL A 53 5.77 13.26 6.78
CA VAL A 53 5.18 11.93 6.94
C VAL A 53 5.53 11.05 5.76
N PHE A 54 5.45 11.55 4.52
CA PHE A 54 5.83 10.75 3.36
C PHE A 54 7.33 10.41 3.36
N ARG A 55 8.21 11.35 3.72
CA ARG A 55 9.66 11.07 3.82
C ARG A 55 10.03 10.12 4.96
N LYS A 56 9.25 10.14 6.05
CA LYS A 56 9.48 9.26 7.21
C LYS A 56 8.91 7.86 7.00
N ASN A 57 7.70 7.76 6.47
CA ASN A 57 6.96 6.51 6.36
C ASN A 57 7.10 5.88 4.97
N GLY A 58 7.38 6.67 3.94
CA GLY A 58 7.52 6.24 2.56
C GLY A 58 6.26 5.60 2.00
N PHE A 59 6.49 4.63 1.13
CA PHE A 59 5.46 3.73 0.63
C PHE A 59 5.19 2.64 1.66
N ARG A 60 3.94 2.22 1.75
CA ARG A 60 3.56 1.10 2.60
C ARG A 60 3.77 -0.24 1.88
N GLY A 61 4.54 -1.13 2.49
CA GLY A 61 4.93 -2.39 1.87
C GLY A 61 6.16 -2.22 0.98
N LYS A 62 5.99 -2.42 -0.33
CA LYS A 62 7.07 -2.37 -1.31
C LYS A 62 7.59 -0.95 -1.52
N TRP A 63 8.92 -0.79 -1.59
CA TRP A 63 9.58 0.44 -2.02
C TRP A 63 9.76 0.49 -3.54
N PRO A 64 9.82 1.68 -4.16
CA PRO A 64 10.09 1.83 -5.58
C PRO A 64 11.41 1.13 -5.96
N CYS A 65 11.41 0.41 -7.07
CA CYS A 65 12.62 -0.17 -7.62
C CYS A 65 13.67 0.90 -7.92
N THR A 66 14.94 0.56 -7.70
CA THR A 66 16.08 1.41 -8.04
C THR A 66 16.61 1.13 -9.44
N ASP A 67 16.63 -0.14 -9.84
CA ASP A 67 17.07 -0.61 -11.16
C ASP A 67 15.90 -1.27 -11.91
N CYS A 68 14.95 -0.43 -12.31
CA CYS A 68 13.70 -0.88 -12.91
C CYS A 68 13.86 -1.31 -14.38
N PRO A 69 13.08 -2.31 -14.84
CA PRO A 69 12.93 -2.58 -16.28
C PRO A 69 12.48 -1.30 -17.02
N PRO A 70 13.00 -1.05 -18.24
CA PRO A 70 12.68 0.17 -19.00
C PRO A 70 11.21 0.24 -19.45
N ASP A 71 10.52 -0.89 -19.52
CA ASP A 71 9.12 -1.06 -19.90
C ASP A 71 8.17 -1.20 -18.69
N LEU A 72 8.69 -1.04 -17.47
CA LEU A 72 7.90 -1.08 -16.24
C LEU A 72 6.76 -0.06 -16.28
N VAL A 73 5.55 -0.51 -15.93
CA VAL A 73 4.39 0.35 -15.66
C VAL A 73 4.28 0.55 -14.14
N ARG A 74 4.52 1.77 -13.68
CA ARG A 74 4.42 2.17 -12.28
C ARG A 74 3.03 2.72 -11.96
N VAL A 75 2.34 2.02 -11.05
CA VAL A 75 1.07 2.41 -10.47
C VAL A 75 1.32 2.94 -9.06
N ILE A 76 0.95 4.19 -8.78
CA ILE A 76 0.96 4.74 -7.41
C ILE A 76 -0.47 4.86 -6.92
N THR A 77 -0.82 4.12 -5.86
CA THR A 77 -2.14 4.20 -5.25
C THR A 77 -2.16 5.25 -4.15
N MET A 78 -3.11 6.19 -4.21
CA MET A 78 -3.20 7.31 -3.28
C MET A 78 -4.57 7.42 -2.63
N GLY A 79 -4.56 7.85 -1.37
CA GLY A 79 -5.75 8.08 -0.59
C GLY A 79 -5.47 8.18 0.90
N GLY A 80 -6.53 8.05 1.69
CA GLY A 80 -6.48 8.07 3.14
C GLY A 80 -6.01 6.75 3.78
N SER A 81 -6.45 6.54 5.01
CA SER A 81 -6.15 5.36 5.82
C SER A 81 -6.64 4.04 5.21
N SER A 82 -7.74 4.05 4.46
CA SER A 82 -8.23 2.87 3.74
C SER A 82 -7.29 2.47 2.60
N THR A 83 -6.68 3.42 1.89
CA THR A 83 -5.62 3.10 0.91
C THR A 83 -4.36 2.58 1.59
N MET A 84 -3.99 3.20 2.71
CA MET A 84 -2.88 2.74 3.54
C MET A 84 -3.15 1.32 4.11
N GLY A 85 -4.40 0.85 4.18
CA GLY A 85 -4.75 -0.43 4.82
C GLY A 85 -4.61 -0.40 6.33
N ILE A 86 -4.95 0.70 6.99
CA ILE A 86 -5.17 0.71 8.45
C ILE A 86 -6.45 -0.07 8.75
N PRO A 87 -6.53 -0.87 9.85
CA PRO A 87 -5.51 -1.19 10.83
C PRO A 87 -4.73 -2.48 10.51
N MET A 88 -4.71 -2.92 9.24
CA MET A 88 -4.02 -4.17 8.87
C MET A 88 -2.58 -4.13 9.36
N LEU A 89 -2.14 -5.26 9.93
CA LEU A 89 -0.75 -5.36 10.36
C LEU A 89 0.18 -5.57 9.17
N PHE A 90 -0.25 -6.25 8.11
CA PHE A 90 0.61 -6.52 6.95
C PHE A 90 0.15 -5.74 5.73
N ALA A 91 1.11 -5.18 4.99
CA ALA A 91 0.84 -4.45 3.76
C ALA A 91 0.53 -5.38 2.56
N GLY A 92 0.95 -6.64 2.63
CA GLY A 92 0.83 -7.64 1.56
C GLY A 92 -0.61 -8.01 1.18
N ARG A 93 -1.58 -7.64 2.01
CA ARG A 93 -3.01 -7.85 1.77
C ARG A 93 -3.80 -6.55 1.54
N THR A 94 -3.09 -5.43 1.33
CA THR A 94 -3.73 -4.18 0.87
C THR A 94 -4.12 -4.32 -0.60
N TYR A 95 -5.07 -3.49 -1.06
CA TYR A 95 -5.54 -3.59 -2.44
C TYR A 95 -4.43 -3.27 -3.45
N ALA A 96 -3.42 -2.49 -3.06
CA ALA A 96 -2.23 -2.23 -3.89
C ALA A 96 -1.38 -3.50 -4.05
N ALA A 97 -1.18 -4.25 -2.97
CA ALA A 97 -0.44 -5.52 -3.01
C ALA A 97 -1.23 -6.61 -3.74
N GLU A 98 -2.55 -6.70 -3.52
CA GLU A 98 -3.43 -7.60 -4.25
C GLU A 98 -3.47 -7.26 -5.76
N LEU A 99 -3.45 -5.97 -6.13
CA LEU A 99 -3.33 -5.57 -7.53
C LEU A 99 -1.98 -5.97 -8.13
N GLN A 100 -0.87 -5.71 -7.44
CA GLN A 100 0.46 -6.18 -7.90
C GLN A 100 0.41 -7.68 -8.18
N ARG A 101 -0.15 -8.45 -7.23
CA ARG A 101 -0.30 -9.90 -7.36
C ARG A 101 -1.13 -10.26 -8.58
N MET A 102 -2.28 -9.63 -8.80
CA MET A 102 -3.11 -9.90 -9.98
C MET A 102 -2.39 -9.56 -11.29
N LEU A 103 -1.59 -8.49 -11.33
CA LEU A 103 -0.82 -8.12 -12.51
C LEU A 103 0.29 -9.15 -12.78
N ASP A 104 1.09 -9.49 -11.77
CA ASP A 104 2.13 -10.52 -11.87
C ASP A 104 1.55 -11.88 -12.29
N GLU A 105 0.37 -12.20 -11.75
CA GLU A 105 -0.32 -13.46 -11.99
C GLU A 105 -1.13 -13.49 -13.27
N ARG A 106 -1.63 -12.40 -13.82
CA ARG A 106 -2.53 -12.43 -15.01
C ARG A 106 -1.85 -11.88 -16.26
N ARG A 107 -0.73 -11.15 -16.11
CA ARG A 107 0.01 -10.48 -17.19
C ARG A 107 1.49 -10.89 -17.18
N PRO A 108 1.79 -12.18 -17.42
CA PRO A 108 3.14 -12.68 -17.31
C PRO A 108 3.98 -12.11 -18.47
N GLY A 109 5.12 -11.51 -18.14
CA GLY A 109 6.00 -10.86 -19.12
C GLY A 109 5.69 -9.38 -19.38
N GLU A 110 4.61 -8.84 -18.81
CA GLU A 110 4.45 -7.40 -18.63
C GLU A 110 5.04 -7.03 -17.26
N HIS A 111 5.79 -5.94 -17.18
CA HIS A 111 6.43 -5.51 -15.94
C HIS A 111 5.58 -4.45 -15.25
N TYR A 112 5.05 -4.76 -14.05
CA TYR A 112 4.30 -3.81 -13.23
C TYR A 112 4.96 -3.57 -11.87
N GLU A 113 4.82 -2.34 -11.39
CA GLU A 113 5.12 -1.99 -10.00
C GLU A 113 3.95 -1.21 -9.41
N VAL A 114 3.29 -1.78 -8.40
CA VAL A 114 2.23 -1.10 -7.66
C VAL A 114 2.76 -0.66 -6.30
N LEU A 115 2.69 0.64 -6.04
CA LEU A 115 3.19 1.29 -4.84
C LEU A 115 2.04 1.87 -4.03
N ASN A 116 1.99 1.55 -2.74
CA ASN A 116 0.97 2.08 -1.84
C ASN A 116 1.45 3.38 -1.19
N ALA A 117 0.93 4.52 -1.65
CA ALA A 117 1.21 5.86 -1.12
C ALA A 117 0.06 6.40 -0.26
N GLY A 118 -0.80 5.53 0.29
CA GLY A 118 -1.86 5.93 1.20
C GLY A 118 -1.32 6.40 2.55
N ILE A 119 -1.87 7.50 3.07
CA ILE A 119 -1.50 8.03 4.39
C ILE A 119 -2.77 8.29 5.22
N GLY A 120 -2.76 7.82 6.46
CA GLY A 120 -3.88 7.98 7.38
C GLY A 120 -4.32 9.44 7.54
N GLY A 121 -5.62 9.70 7.42
CA GLY A 121 -6.21 11.03 7.59
C GLY A 121 -6.01 12.00 6.42
N PHE A 122 -5.36 11.60 5.32
CA PHE A 122 -5.31 12.43 4.11
C PHE A 122 -6.71 12.58 3.49
N GLY A 123 -7.09 13.83 3.20
CA GLY A 123 -8.17 14.15 2.26
C GLY A 123 -7.57 14.55 0.90
N ILE A 124 -8.42 15.03 -0.01
CA ILE A 124 -8.01 15.25 -1.40
C ILE A 124 -6.89 16.29 -1.54
N THR A 125 -6.90 17.32 -0.69
CA THR A 125 -5.86 18.37 -0.71
C THR A 125 -4.49 17.80 -0.34
N GLN A 126 -4.41 16.92 0.66
CA GLN A 126 -3.14 16.29 1.03
C GLN A 126 -2.69 15.28 -0.02
N VAL A 127 -3.62 14.54 -0.64
CA VAL A 127 -3.32 13.65 -1.78
C VAL A 127 -2.66 14.45 -2.91
N TYR A 128 -3.26 15.57 -3.32
CA TYR A 128 -2.69 16.46 -4.34
C TYR A 128 -1.31 17.02 -3.92
N ALA A 129 -1.18 17.50 -2.69
CA ALA A 129 0.08 18.06 -2.20
C ALA A 129 1.22 17.02 -2.18
N ALA A 130 0.95 15.82 -1.65
CA ALA A 130 1.91 14.72 -1.62
C ALA A 130 2.31 14.29 -3.04
N LEU A 131 1.34 14.14 -3.94
CA LEU A 131 1.60 13.79 -5.34
C LEU A 131 2.56 14.80 -5.96
N LYS A 132 2.19 16.08 -5.91
CA LYS A 132 2.91 17.18 -6.54
C LYS A 132 4.33 17.35 -6.00
N GLU A 133 4.51 17.21 -4.70
CA GLU A 133 5.74 17.64 -4.04
C GLU A 133 6.71 16.50 -3.74
N GLU A 134 6.20 15.28 -3.56
CA GLU A 134 7.00 14.14 -3.15
C GLU A 134 6.91 12.96 -4.13
N LEU A 135 5.82 12.77 -4.88
CA LEU A 135 5.65 11.52 -5.66
C LEU A 135 5.96 11.63 -7.15
N LEU A 136 5.82 12.81 -7.76
CA LEU A 136 6.13 13.01 -9.17
C LEU A 136 7.58 12.66 -9.53
N GLN A 137 8.52 12.75 -8.57
CA GLN A 137 9.90 12.35 -8.78
C GLN A 137 10.08 10.86 -9.11
N TYR A 138 9.12 10.01 -8.71
CA TYR A 138 9.11 8.56 -9.01
C TYR A 138 8.54 8.24 -10.40
N LYS A 139 8.15 9.26 -11.19
CA LYS A 139 7.62 9.12 -12.56
C LYS A 139 6.51 8.06 -12.64
N PRO A 140 5.36 8.28 -11.97
CA PRO A 140 4.23 7.36 -12.09
C PRO A 140 3.74 7.30 -13.53
N ASP A 141 3.23 6.14 -13.94
CA ASP A 141 2.51 5.97 -15.20
C ASP A 141 0.99 5.97 -14.98
N ILE A 142 0.57 5.48 -13.81
CA ILE A 142 -0.81 5.48 -13.35
C ILE A 142 -0.86 6.00 -11.91
N VAL A 143 -1.81 6.88 -11.61
CA VAL A 143 -2.07 7.34 -10.24
C VAL A 143 -3.53 7.08 -9.90
N THR A 144 -3.78 6.26 -8.88
CA THR A 144 -5.14 6.00 -8.40
C THR A 144 -5.49 6.94 -7.25
N VAL A 145 -6.73 7.44 -7.22
CA VAL A 145 -7.21 8.37 -6.18
C VAL A 145 -8.46 7.82 -5.53
N SER A 146 -8.38 7.52 -4.24
CA SER A 146 -9.50 7.09 -3.38
C SER A 146 -9.62 8.03 -2.18
N SER A 147 -10.57 8.96 -2.22
CA SER A 147 -10.81 9.93 -1.13
C SER A 147 -12.25 10.43 -1.16
N TRP A 148 -12.88 10.53 0.00
CA TRP A 148 -13.93 11.51 0.32
C TRP A 148 -14.21 11.54 1.83
N PHE A 149 -13.98 10.43 2.54
CA PHE A 149 -14.40 10.29 3.93
C PHE A 149 -13.74 11.34 4.83
N ASN A 150 -12.42 11.49 4.69
CA ASN A 150 -11.66 12.48 5.46
C ASN A 150 -12.02 13.92 5.08
N ASP A 151 -12.45 14.17 3.85
CA ASP A 151 -12.85 15.50 3.37
C ASP A 151 -14.12 16.01 4.05
N THR A 152 -15.00 15.10 4.49
CA THR A 152 -16.23 15.45 5.22
C THR A 152 -16.01 15.83 6.68
N ALA A 153 -14.83 15.52 7.24
CA ALA A 153 -14.61 15.68 8.68
C ALA A 153 -14.67 17.16 9.10
N PRO A 154 -15.31 17.50 10.24
CA PRO A 154 -15.46 18.88 10.69
C PRO A 154 -14.21 19.43 11.43
N SER A 155 -13.22 18.58 11.70
CA SER A 155 -11.96 18.96 12.34
C SER A 155 -10.92 19.34 11.29
N PRO A 156 -10.06 20.34 11.52
CA PRO A 156 -9.02 20.71 10.58
C PRO A 156 -8.08 19.54 10.31
N GLY A 157 -7.68 19.37 9.05
CA GLY A 157 -6.80 18.29 8.62
C GLY A 157 -5.34 18.51 9.00
N TRP A 158 -4.44 17.95 8.19
CA TRP A 158 -3.00 17.98 8.43
C TRP A 158 -2.37 19.38 8.36
N TYR A 159 -3.05 20.37 7.77
CA TYR A 159 -2.62 21.77 7.83
C TYR A 159 -3.04 22.47 9.12
N SER A 160 -4.00 21.90 9.88
CA SER A 160 -4.35 22.26 11.26
C SER A 160 -4.63 23.76 11.50
N ILE A 161 -5.25 24.46 10.53
CA ILE A 161 -5.70 25.85 10.69
C ILE A 161 -7.20 25.85 10.98
N PRO A 162 -7.64 26.13 12.23
CA PRO A 162 -9.05 26.14 12.57
C PRO A 162 -9.82 27.22 11.78
N GLY A 163 -11.03 26.89 11.33
CA GLY A 163 -11.96 27.84 10.70
C GLY A 163 -11.82 28.02 9.19
N ILE A 164 -10.84 27.39 8.53
CA ILE A 164 -10.67 27.41 7.06
C ILE A 164 -10.59 25.99 6.49
N SER A 165 -10.84 25.84 5.19
CA SER A 165 -10.71 24.53 4.51
C SER A 165 -9.26 24.10 4.39
N ASP A 166 -9.03 22.81 4.14
CA ASP A 166 -7.70 22.27 3.89
C ASP A 166 -7.06 22.91 2.66
N TRP A 167 -7.84 23.26 1.63
CA TRP A 167 -7.35 23.96 0.44
C TRP A 167 -6.90 25.39 0.75
N GLU A 168 -7.70 26.17 1.46
CA GLU A 168 -7.34 27.52 1.90
C GLU A 168 -6.07 27.48 2.77
N ALA A 169 -5.98 26.51 3.67
CA ALA A 169 -4.82 26.30 4.52
C ALA A 169 -3.57 25.92 3.72
N TYR A 170 -3.70 25.06 2.71
CA TYR A 170 -2.63 24.71 1.77
C TYR A 170 -2.14 25.96 1.02
N GLU A 171 -3.02 26.74 0.40
CA GLU A 171 -2.64 27.93 -0.35
C GLU A 171 -1.96 28.99 0.52
N GLN A 172 -2.51 29.24 1.72
CA GLN A 172 -1.91 30.15 2.69
C GLN A 172 -0.51 29.67 3.09
N THR A 173 -0.37 28.38 3.37
CA THR A 173 0.91 27.74 3.70
C THR A 173 1.93 27.94 2.57
N ARG A 174 1.55 27.68 1.31
CA ARG A 174 2.45 27.88 0.15
C ARG A 174 2.83 29.33 -0.06
N ARG A 175 1.88 30.26 0.10
CA ARG A 175 2.16 31.69 0.02
C ARG A 175 3.16 32.12 1.08
N LEU A 176 2.97 31.70 2.33
CA LEU A 176 3.85 32.03 3.44
C LEU A 176 5.22 31.35 3.31
N GLN A 177 5.30 30.13 2.78
CA GLN A 177 6.57 29.47 2.46
C GLN A 177 7.36 30.25 1.40
N ARG A 178 6.71 30.75 0.33
CA ARG A 178 7.35 31.62 -0.66
C ARG A 178 7.89 32.90 -0.05
N VAL A 179 7.11 33.54 0.83
CA VAL A 179 7.55 34.74 1.56
C VAL A 179 8.74 34.40 2.47
N GLN A 180 8.67 33.29 3.21
CA GLN A 180 9.74 32.81 4.08
C GLN A 180 11.04 32.52 3.31
N ALA A 181 10.94 32.05 2.06
CA ALA A 181 12.06 31.74 1.20
C ALA A 181 12.74 32.99 0.60
N MET A 182 12.14 34.19 0.71
CA MET A 182 12.75 35.42 0.19
C MET A 182 14.02 35.77 0.97
N PRO A 183 15.15 36.10 0.30
CA PRO A 183 16.42 36.41 0.97
C PRO A 183 16.29 37.47 2.08
N GLY A 184 15.55 38.56 1.82
CA GLY A 184 15.33 39.60 2.81
C GLY A 184 14.60 39.11 4.06
N VAL A 185 13.61 38.21 3.92
CA VAL A 185 12.91 37.61 5.07
C VAL A 185 13.82 36.66 5.82
N GLN A 186 14.65 35.87 5.12
CA GLN A 186 15.66 35.01 5.76
C GLN A 186 16.68 35.84 6.55
N THR A 187 17.18 36.95 5.98
CA THR A 187 18.09 37.88 6.65
C THR A 187 17.44 38.50 7.89
N LEU A 188 16.20 38.99 7.78
CA LEU A 188 15.46 39.53 8.93
C LEU A 188 15.22 38.48 10.02
N ARG A 189 14.91 37.24 9.65
CA ARG A 189 14.71 36.16 10.63
C ARG A 189 15.99 35.78 11.36
N GLY A 190 17.15 35.97 10.74
CA GLY A 190 18.46 35.84 11.38
C GLY A 190 18.85 37.03 12.29
N SER A 191 18.04 38.08 12.37
CA SER A 191 18.29 39.24 13.23
C SER A 191 17.76 39.02 14.66
N ARG A 192 18.63 39.21 15.65
CA ARG A 192 18.26 39.22 17.07
C ARG A 192 17.40 40.43 17.41
N LEU A 193 17.68 41.58 16.80
CA LEU A 193 16.85 42.79 16.95
C LEU A 193 15.42 42.53 16.49
N TYR A 194 15.25 41.89 15.33
CA TYR A 194 13.93 41.52 14.84
C TYR A 194 13.23 40.50 15.75
N ALA A 195 13.93 39.44 16.20
CA ALA A 195 13.37 38.44 17.10
C ALA A 195 12.90 39.08 18.43
N PHE A 196 13.73 39.94 19.00
CA PHE A 196 13.44 40.71 20.21
C PHE A 196 12.22 41.64 19.99
N ALA A 197 12.27 42.53 19.00
CA ALA A 197 11.20 43.46 18.70
C ALA A 197 9.86 42.75 18.44
N ARG A 198 9.87 41.67 17.64
CA ARG A 198 8.69 40.85 17.35
C ARG A 198 8.09 40.25 18.62
N HIS A 199 8.91 39.68 19.50
CA HIS A 199 8.42 39.07 20.75
C HIS A 199 7.66 40.08 21.60
N TYR A 200 8.25 41.25 21.85
CA TYR A 200 7.62 42.27 22.69
C TYR A 200 6.41 42.93 22.02
N LEU A 201 6.43 43.16 20.71
CA LEU A 201 5.25 43.64 19.97
C LEU A 201 4.08 42.65 20.04
N LEU A 202 4.34 41.35 19.87
CA LEU A 202 3.31 40.30 19.99
C LEU A 202 2.86 40.09 21.43
N SER A 203 3.74 40.28 22.41
CA SER A 203 3.40 40.25 23.83
C SER A 203 2.46 41.41 24.17
N ALA A 204 2.82 42.64 23.77
CA ALA A 204 1.99 43.83 23.95
C ALA A 204 0.63 43.70 23.25
N ARG A 205 0.61 43.18 22.02
CA ARG A 205 -0.64 42.90 21.30
C ARG A 205 -1.53 41.91 22.05
N ARG A 206 -0.98 40.81 22.57
CA ARG A 206 -1.72 39.82 23.36
C ARG A 206 -2.26 40.42 24.66
N SER A 207 -1.47 41.27 25.33
CA SER A 207 -1.92 41.99 26.51
C SER A 207 -3.03 42.99 26.21
N ALA A 208 -3.00 43.64 25.04
CA ALA A 208 -3.99 44.63 24.63
C ALA A 208 -5.32 44.01 24.14
N LEU A 209 -5.26 42.88 23.43
CA LEU A 209 -6.45 42.21 22.87
C LEU A 209 -7.13 41.25 23.85
N GLY A 210 -6.52 40.99 25.02
CA GLY A 210 -6.98 39.94 25.93
C GLY A 210 -6.80 38.54 25.35
N ARG A 211 -7.14 37.51 26.13
CA ARG A 211 -7.27 36.15 25.58
C ARG A 211 -8.54 36.13 24.73
N GLU A 212 -8.40 36.12 23.41
CA GLU A 212 -9.50 35.72 22.53
C GLU A 212 -9.94 34.31 22.96
N THR A 213 -11.16 34.19 23.46
CA THR A 213 -11.85 32.90 23.53
C THR A 213 -11.96 32.38 22.11
N PRO A 214 -11.57 31.11 21.84
CA PRO A 214 -11.78 30.52 20.53
C PRO A 214 -13.24 30.73 20.14
N THR A 215 -13.46 31.45 19.04
CA THR A 215 -14.79 31.58 18.44
C THR A 215 -15.38 30.19 18.27
N GLU A 216 -16.70 30.06 18.51
CA GLU A 216 -17.44 28.80 18.31
C GLU A 216 -16.90 28.06 17.08
N ASN A 217 -16.48 26.80 17.27
CA ASN A 217 -16.01 25.95 16.18
C ASN A 217 -17.15 25.82 15.17
N VAL A 218 -17.17 26.69 14.17
CA VAL A 218 -18.02 26.51 13.00
C VAL A 218 -17.62 25.17 12.40
N GLN A 219 -18.50 24.17 12.50
CA GLN A 219 -18.27 22.85 11.92
C GLN A 219 -18.33 22.97 10.40
N ARG A 220 -17.19 23.28 9.79
CA ARG A 220 -17.01 23.29 8.34
C ARG A 220 -16.30 21.97 7.95
N PRO A 221 -16.73 21.28 6.88
CA PRO A 221 -15.97 20.15 6.35
C PRO A 221 -14.57 20.60 5.91
N ARG A 222 -13.61 19.69 5.95
CA ARG A 222 -12.23 19.93 5.49
C ARG A 222 -12.17 20.36 4.02
N SER A 223 -13.03 19.80 3.18
CA SER A 223 -13.20 20.23 1.78
C SER A 223 -14.69 20.23 1.47
N THR A 224 -15.25 21.31 0.92
CA THR A 224 -16.60 21.27 0.33
C THR A 224 -16.60 20.41 -0.96
N PRO A 225 -17.75 19.93 -1.46
CA PRO A 225 -17.79 19.19 -2.73
C PRO A 225 -17.20 19.97 -3.93
N GLU A 226 -17.35 21.30 -3.94
CA GLU A 226 -16.81 22.15 -5.00
C GLU A 226 -15.29 22.32 -4.88
N GLU A 227 -14.76 22.57 -3.66
CA GLU A 227 -13.31 22.55 -3.44
C GLU A 227 -12.72 21.18 -3.78
N PHE A 228 -13.42 20.10 -3.42
CA PHE A 228 -13.02 18.74 -3.73
C PHE A 228 -12.94 18.48 -5.24
N ARG A 229 -13.93 18.96 -6.02
CA ARG A 229 -13.87 18.97 -7.50
C ARG A 229 -12.62 19.69 -8.01
N GLN A 230 -12.40 20.92 -7.55
CA GLN A 230 -11.30 21.75 -8.02
C GLN A 230 -9.94 21.11 -7.76
N VAL A 231 -9.78 20.41 -6.63
CA VAL A 231 -8.54 19.69 -6.33
C VAL A 231 -8.39 18.42 -7.17
N LEU A 232 -9.48 17.67 -7.40
CA LEU A 232 -9.45 16.52 -8.33
C LEU A 232 -9.02 16.96 -9.73
N GLU A 233 -9.60 18.04 -10.27
CA GLU A 233 -9.23 18.59 -11.59
C GLU A 233 -7.76 19.02 -11.64
N LYS A 234 -7.18 19.49 -10.52
CA LYS A 234 -5.74 19.75 -10.45
C LYS A 234 -4.90 18.48 -10.51
N ILE A 235 -5.36 17.36 -9.95
CA ILE A 235 -4.68 16.06 -10.10
C ILE A 235 -4.74 15.61 -11.55
N VAL A 236 -5.87 15.81 -12.24
CA VAL A 236 -5.99 15.53 -13.68
C VAL A 236 -5.00 16.36 -14.49
N ALA A 237 -4.89 17.66 -14.20
CA ALA A 237 -3.94 18.55 -14.85
C ALA A 237 -2.47 18.14 -14.60
N LEU A 238 -2.14 17.63 -13.41
CA LEU A 238 -0.82 17.04 -13.16
C LEU A 238 -0.59 15.79 -14.03
N GLY A 239 -1.63 14.99 -14.28
CA GLY A 239 -1.59 13.86 -15.20
C GLY A 239 -1.25 14.26 -16.62
N ASP A 240 -1.87 15.35 -17.10
CA ASP A 240 -1.56 15.95 -18.41
C ASP A 240 -0.13 16.50 -18.47
N GLU A 241 0.32 17.19 -17.42
CA GLU A 241 1.65 17.81 -17.36
C GLU A 241 2.78 16.77 -17.28
N HIS A 242 2.56 15.69 -16.53
CA HIS A 242 3.59 14.69 -16.22
C HIS A 242 3.40 13.34 -16.92
N ASN A 243 2.42 13.24 -17.83
CA ASN A 243 2.13 12.07 -18.66
C ASN A 243 1.80 10.78 -17.89
N PHE A 244 1.02 10.90 -16.81
CA PHE A 244 0.44 9.74 -16.13
C PHE A 244 -1.07 9.67 -16.35
N LEU A 245 -1.65 8.49 -16.22
CA LEU A 245 -3.09 8.26 -16.26
C LEU A 245 -3.70 8.41 -14.86
N PRO A 246 -4.54 9.43 -14.60
CA PRO A 246 -5.32 9.51 -13.37
C PRO A 246 -6.47 8.50 -13.42
N VAL A 247 -6.65 7.74 -12.34
CA VAL A 247 -7.71 6.74 -12.16
C VAL A 247 -8.48 7.06 -10.89
N LEU A 248 -9.79 7.28 -11.01
CA LEU A 248 -10.61 7.66 -9.85
C LEU A 248 -11.34 6.44 -9.30
N LEU A 249 -11.37 6.30 -7.97
CA LEU A 249 -12.07 5.23 -7.28
C LEU A 249 -13.22 5.81 -6.47
N TYR A 250 -14.36 5.12 -6.45
CA TYR A 250 -15.28 5.29 -5.34
C TYR A 250 -14.64 4.69 -4.09
N GLU A 251 -14.46 5.48 -3.03
CA GLU A 251 -14.00 4.95 -1.73
C GLU A 251 -15.22 4.33 -1.01
N PRO A 252 -15.26 3.00 -0.80
CA PRO A 252 -16.42 2.36 -0.19
C PRO A 252 -16.41 2.51 1.34
N LYS A 253 -17.55 2.23 1.96
CA LYS A 253 -17.73 2.18 3.42
C LYS A 253 -18.37 0.88 3.86
N SER A 254 -18.30 0.56 5.14
CA SER A 254 -18.95 -0.61 5.71
C SER A 254 -20.43 -0.67 5.38
N ARG A 255 -20.91 -1.87 5.03
CA ARG A 255 -22.28 -2.12 4.53
C ARG A 255 -22.64 -1.21 3.35
N THR A 256 -21.73 -1.11 2.38
CA THR A 256 -21.94 -0.33 1.14
C THR A 256 -23.31 -0.64 0.54
N ALA A 257 -24.09 0.39 0.27
CA ALA A 257 -25.39 0.27 -0.39
C ALA A 257 -25.21 0.11 -1.91
N SER A 258 -26.30 0.03 -2.67
CA SER A 258 -26.16 0.00 -4.13
C SER A 258 -25.48 1.28 -4.63
N ARG A 259 -24.78 1.20 -5.77
CA ARG A 259 -24.10 2.36 -6.36
C ARG A 259 -25.04 3.56 -6.53
N GLU A 260 -26.28 3.32 -6.93
CA GLU A 260 -27.28 4.38 -7.12
C GLU A 260 -27.65 5.06 -5.80
N GLU A 261 -27.85 4.30 -4.72
CA GLU A 261 -28.13 4.83 -3.38
C GLU A 261 -26.94 5.60 -2.79
N GLU A 262 -25.71 5.09 -2.96
CA GLU A 262 -24.50 5.76 -2.50
C GLU A 262 -24.27 7.07 -3.26
N LEU A 263 -24.45 7.07 -4.58
CA LEU A 263 -24.36 8.30 -5.38
C LEU A 263 -25.48 9.29 -5.01
N ALA A 264 -26.70 8.83 -4.75
CA ALA A 264 -27.80 9.71 -4.35
C ALA A 264 -27.55 10.38 -2.99
N SER A 265 -26.88 9.68 -2.07
CA SER A 265 -26.67 10.14 -0.69
C SER A 265 -25.31 10.82 -0.45
N ASN A 266 -24.34 10.70 -1.36
CA ASN A 266 -22.99 11.22 -1.19
C ASN A 266 -22.58 12.20 -2.32
N PRO A 267 -22.57 13.52 -2.07
CA PRO A 267 -22.21 14.51 -3.08
C PRO A 267 -20.75 14.40 -3.54
N TYR A 268 -19.84 13.84 -2.74
CA TYR A 268 -18.44 13.66 -3.15
C TYR A 268 -18.30 12.54 -4.18
N LEU A 269 -19.04 11.43 -4.01
CA LEU A 269 -19.06 10.37 -5.03
C LEU A 269 -19.67 10.87 -6.35
N GLN A 270 -20.67 11.75 -6.29
CA GLN A 270 -21.19 12.42 -7.50
C GLN A 270 -20.11 13.26 -8.19
N VAL A 271 -19.31 14.02 -7.43
CA VAL A 271 -18.20 14.80 -7.98
C VAL A 271 -17.17 13.88 -8.64
N VAL A 272 -16.80 12.77 -7.99
CA VAL A 272 -15.88 11.76 -8.56
C VAL A 272 -16.40 11.26 -9.92
N ALA A 273 -17.69 10.89 -9.98
CA ALA A 273 -18.33 10.42 -11.21
C ALA A 273 -18.27 11.47 -12.33
N GLN A 274 -18.63 12.72 -12.00
CA GLN A 274 -18.70 13.82 -12.96
C GLN A 274 -17.32 14.22 -13.49
N VAL A 275 -16.29 14.25 -12.63
CA VAL A 275 -14.90 14.53 -13.06
C VAL A 275 -14.36 13.41 -13.93
N ALA A 276 -14.64 12.14 -13.57
CA ALA A 276 -14.23 11.03 -14.41
C ALA A 276 -14.88 11.09 -15.81
N GLU A 277 -16.18 11.38 -15.87
CA GLU A 277 -16.90 11.53 -17.14
C GLU A 277 -16.39 12.71 -17.96
N SER A 278 -16.25 13.91 -17.37
CA SER A 278 -15.85 15.12 -18.09
C SER A 278 -14.44 15.05 -18.66
N HIS A 279 -13.55 14.33 -17.98
CA HIS A 279 -12.16 14.12 -18.41
C HIS A 279 -11.91 12.74 -19.06
N GLN A 280 -12.97 11.96 -19.29
CA GLN A 280 -12.93 10.62 -19.91
C GLN A 280 -11.96 9.66 -19.20
N LEU A 281 -11.86 9.77 -17.87
CA LEU A 281 -10.96 8.99 -17.03
C LEU A 281 -11.54 7.61 -16.73
N PRO A 282 -10.70 6.62 -16.40
CA PRO A 282 -11.14 5.39 -15.78
C PRO A 282 -11.76 5.68 -14.41
N LEU A 283 -12.97 5.16 -14.20
CA LEU A 283 -13.70 5.22 -12.94
C LEU A 283 -13.89 3.80 -12.42
N VAL A 284 -13.32 3.52 -11.26
CA VAL A 284 -13.38 2.21 -10.63
C VAL A 284 -14.61 2.13 -9.75
N ASP A 285 -15.57 1.30 -10.17
CA ASP A 285 -16.77 1.02 -9.39
C ASP A 285 -16.50 -0.05 -8.32
N THR A 286 -16.03 0.39 -7.16
CA THR A 286 -15.88 -0.47 -5.98
C THR A 286 -17.21 -0.71 -5.27
N LEU A 287 -18.24 0.12 -5.50
CA LEU A 287 -19.47 0.09 -4.72
C LEU A 287 -20.31 -1.12 -5.08
N THR A 288 -20.47 -1.38 -6.38
CA THR A 288 -21.27 -2.51 -6.89
C THR A 288 -20.80 -3.87 -6.35
N PRO A 289 -19.52 -4.27 -6.46
CA PRO A 289 -19.09 -5.56 -5.93
C PRO A 289 -19.16 -5.62 -4.39
N LEU A 290 -18.83 -4.53 -3.68
CA LEU A 290 -18.95 -4.48 -2.20
C LEU A 290 -20.41 -4.59 -1.73
N ALA A 291 -21.36 -4.01 -2.47
CA ALA A 291 -22.78 -4.07 -2.15
C ALA A 291 -23.34 -5.50 -2.24
N ARG A 292 -22.83 -6.34 -3.16
CA ARG A 292 -23.21 -7.76 -3.28
C ARG A 292 -22.80 -8.56 -2.04
N HIS A 293 -21.67 -8.20 -1.44
CA HIS A 293 -21.12 -8.83 -0.24
C HIS A 293 -21.42 -8.03 1.04
N ARG A 294 -22.40 -7.11 1.03
CA ARG A 294 -22.65 -6.16 2.13
C ARG A 294 -22.97 -6.78 3.50
N GLN A 295 -23.35 -8.06 3.52
CA GLN A 295 -23.65 -8.81 4.75
C GLN A 295 -22.43 -9.51 5.34
N GLU A 296 -21.34 -9.58 4.58
CA GLU A 296 -20.08 -10.19 5.01
C GLU A 296 -19.27 -9.21 5.86
N TRP A 297 -18.35 -9.75 6.65
CA TRP A 297 -17.39 -8.95 7.38
C TRP A 297 -16.28 -8.53 6.42
N LEU A 298 -16.40 -7.32 5.84
CA LEU A 298 -15.45 -6.78 4.86
C LEU A 298 -14.68 -5.56 5.37
N PHE A 299 -15.05 -5.03 6.54
CA PHE A 299 -14.44 -3.85 7.14
C PHE A 299 -14.21 -4.08 8.63
N TYR A 300 -13.08 -3.60 9.15
CA TYR A 300 -12.79 -3.61 10.58
C TYR A 300 -13.65 -2.60 11.36
N ASP A 301 -14.01 -1.50 10.72
CA ASP A 301 -14.89 -0.46 11.26
C ASP A 301 -15.78 0.13 10.15
N PHE A 302 -16.19 1.39 10.27
CA PHE A 302 -17.07 2.05 9.30
C PHE A 302 -16.41 2.29 7.94
N ILE A 303 -15.08 2.46 7.85
CA ILE A 303 -14.42 2.90 6.61
C ILE A 303 -13.23 2.02 6.21
N HIS A 304 -12.61 1.30 7.15
CA HIS A 304 -11.38 0.55 6.91
C HIS A 304 -11.65 -0.88 6.45
N PRO A 305 -11.34 -1.24 5.19
CA PRO A 305 -11.54 -2.60 4.69
C PRO A 305 -10.63 -3.59 5.41
N ASN A 306 -11.09 -4.82 5.56
CA ASN A 306 -10.25 -5.94 5.95
C ASN A 306 -9.61 -6.58 4.69
N PRO A 307 -8.79 -7.64 4.82
CA PRO A 307 -8.16 -8.27 3.67
C PRO A 307 -9.13 -8.65 2.55
N MET A 308 -10.32 -9.16 2.88
CA MET A 308 -11.33 -9.53 1.87
C MET A 308 -11.88 -8.29 1.14
N GLY A 309 -12.20 -7.23 1.88
CA GLY A 309 -12.63 -5.96 1.27
C GLY A 309 -11.54 -5.36 0.36
N HIS A 310 -10.27 -5.46 0.77
CA HIS A 310 -9.14 -5.06 -0.07
C HIS A 310 -8.98 -5.90 -1.34
N THR A 311 -9.21 -7.22 -1.27
CA THR A 311 -9.21 -8.09 -2.46
C THR A 311 -10.29 -7.65 -3.44
N ILE A 312 -11.52 -7.40 -3.00
CA ILE A 312 -12.61 -6.97 -3.89
C ILE A 312 -12.31 -5.59 -4.53
N ILE A 313 -11.72 -4.66 -3.77
CA ILE A 313 -11.29 -3.36 -4.31
C ILE A 313 -10.21 -3.55 -5.38
N ALA A 314 -9.25 -4.46 -5.16
CA ALA A 314 -8.20 -4.73 -6.12
C ALA A 314 -8.73 -5.38 -7.40
N GLU A 315 -9.71 -6.29 -7.30
CA GLU A 315 -10.39 -6.89 -8.46
C GLU A 315 -11.10 -5.82 -9.29
N ALA A 316 -11.89 -4.96 -8.64
CA ALA A 316 -12.57 -3.86 -9.34
C ALA A 316 -11.59 -2.91 -10.04
N LEU A 317 -10.44 -2.62 -9.39
CA LEU A 317 -9.40 -1.77 -9.97
C LEU A 317 -8.70 -2.45 -11.16
N TYR A 318 -8.39 -3.74 -11.04
CA TYR A 318 -7.82 -4.52 -12.13
C TYR A 318 -8.79 -4.57 -13.32
N ASP A 319 -10.07 -4.86 -13.11
CA ASP A 319 -11.09 -4.92 -14.16
C ASP A 319 -11.26 -3.57 -14.86
N ALA A 320 -11.22 -2.46 -14.11
CA ALA A 320 -11.31 -1.12 -14.69
C ALA A 320 -10.08 -0.76 -15.54
N LEU A 321 -8.91 -1.30 -15.23
CA LEU A 321 -7.67 -1.06 -15.97
C LEU A 321 -7.48 -2.02 -17.16
N HIS A 322 -7.94 -3.26 -17.03
CA HIS A 322 -7.58 -4.35 -17.94
C HIS A 322 -8.77 -5.12 -18.55
N GLY A 323 -9.99 -4.83 -18.11
CA GLY A 323 -11.23 -5.41 -18.64
C GLY A 323 -11.58 -4.93 -20.05
N ALA A 324 -12.57 -5.58 -20.67
CA ALA A 324 -12.95 -5.30 -22.06
C ALA A 324 -13.52 -3.88 -22.26
N GLU A 325 -14.22 -3.35 -21.26
CA GLU A 325 -14.76 -2.00 -21.27
C GLU A 325 -13.74 -1.02 -20.69
N GLN A 326 -13.17 -0.17 -21.55
CA GLN A 326 -12.16 0.82 -21.18
C GLN A 326 -12.69 2.24 -21.41
N SER A 327 -12.32 3.16 -20.52
CA SER A 327 -12.51 4.59 -20.80
C SER A 327 -11.65 5.01 -22.01
N PRO A 328 -12.04 6.05 -22.77
CA PRO A 328 -11.25 6.51 -23.91
C PRO A 328 -9.79 6.82 -23.56
N ARG A 329 -9.54 7.39 -22.36
CA ARG A 329 -8.20 7.75 -21.92
C ARG A 329 -7.36 6.54 -21.51
N ALA A 330 -7.93 5.53 -20.86
CA ALA A 330 -7.22 4.27 -20.61
C ALA A 330 -6.92 3.53 -21.92
N ALA A 331 -7.90 3.42 -22.83
CA ALA A 331 -7.68 2.78 -24.11
C ALA A 331 -6.54 3.45 -24.91
N ALA A 332 -6.50 4.79 -24.91
CA ALA A 332 -5.42 5.54 -25.53
C ALA A 332 -4.06 5.33 -24.84
N PHE A 333 -4.05 5.32 -23.50
CA PHE A 333 -2.85 5.06 -22.70
C PHE A 333 -2.25 3.67 -22.99
N TRP A 334 -3.06 2.61 -22.94
CA TRP A 334 -2.60 1.25 -23.21
C TRP A 334 -2.14 1.05 -24.65
N LYS A 335 -2.86 1.64 -25.61
CA LYS A 335 -2.45 1.64 -27.02
C LYS A 335 -1.10 2.32 -27.22
N ALA A 336 -0.82 3.43 -26.54
CA ALA A 336 0.46 4.12 -26.62
C ALA A 336 1.62 3.29 -26.02
N ARG A 337 1.31 2.38 -25.08
CA ARG A 337 2.26 1.44 -24.47
C ARG A 337 2.43 0.14 -25.24
N GLY A 338 1.60 -0.13 -26.25
CA GLY A 338 1.61 -1.41 -26.96
C GLY A 338 1.09 -2.59 -26.12
N ILE A 339 0.35 -2.32 -25.05
CA ILE A 339 -0.24 -3.34 -24.18
C ILE A 339 -1.67 -3.63 -24.66
N GLU A 340 -1.96 -4.90 -24.97
CA GLU A 340 -3.28 -5.34 -25.41
C GLU A 340 -4.20 -5.62 -24.21
N VAL A 341 -5.29 -4.88 -24.14
CA VAL A 341 -6.33 -4.98 -23.11
C VAL A 341 -7.45 -5.92 -23.58
N GLY A 342 -8.09 -6.67 -22.67
CA GLY A 342 -9.17 -7.60 -23.02
C GLY A 342 -8.74 -8.93 -23.66
N LYS A 343 -7.46 -9.34 -23.50
CA LYS A 343 -7.05 -10.73 -23.81
C LYS A 343 -7.83 -11.72 -22.93
N PRO A 344 -8.11 -12.96 -23.41
CA PRO A 344 -8.68 -14.01 -22.56
C PRO A 344 -7.82 -14.17 -21.32
N GLU A 345 -8.41 -13.88 -20.15
CA GLU A 345 -7.67 -13.92 -18.90
C GLU A 345 -7.46 -15.35 -18.45
N ALA A 346 -6.30 -15.58 -17.85
CA ALA A 346 -6.11 -16.77 -17.06
C ALA A 346 -6.76 -16.55 -15.69
N VAL A 347 -7.65 -17.46 -15.31
CA VAL A 347 -8.63 -17.34 -14.22
C VAL A 347 -8.48 -18.54 -13.29
N ARG A 348 -8.75 -18.41 -11.98
CA ARG A 348 -8.51 -19.53 -11.02
C ARG A 348 -9.38 -20.72 -11.37
N ASN A 349 -10.64 -20.44 -11.68
CA ASN A 349 -11.65 -21.41 -12.10
C ASN A 349 -12.42 -20.81 -13.27
N ALA A 350 -12.47 -21.49 -14.41
CA ALA A 350 -13.32 -21.11 -15.53
C ALA A 350 -14.66 -21.85 -15.44
N GLN A 351 -15.78 -21.14 -15.51
CA GLN A 351 -17.11 -21.76 -15.60
C GLN A 351 -17.66 -21.62 -17.01
N LEU A 352 -18.10 -22.71 -17.65
CA LEU A 352 -18.72 -22.68 -18.97
C LEU A 352 -20.17 -23.15 -18.86
N GLN A 353 -21.12 -22.43 -19.46
CA GLN A 353 -22.50 -22.89 -19.58
C GLN A 353 -22.67 -23.78 -20.81
N LEU A 354 -23.19 -24.99 -20.59
CA LEU A 354 -23.47 -25.96 -21.64
C LEU A 354 -24.97 -26.08 -21.87
N GLU A 355 -25.46 -25.84 -23.09
CA GLU A 355 -26.82 -26.22 -23.48
C GLU A 355 -26.86 -27.72 -23.81
N THR A 356 -27.34 -28.54 -22.87
CA THR A 356 -27.25 -30.01 -22.97
C THR A 356 -28.08 -30.62 -24.10
N ALA A 357 -29.05 -29.88 -24.65
CA ALA A 357 -29.88 -30.32 -25.77
C ALA A 357 -29.07 -30.56 -27.07
N VAL A 358 -27.82 -30.07 -27.16
CA VAL A 358 -26.96 -30.20 -28.34
C VAL A 358 -25.78 -31.17 -28.15
N VAL A 359 -25.45 -31.53 -26.90
CA VAL A 359 -24.19 -32.26 -26.55
C VAL A 359 -24.43 -33.73 -26.14
N LYS A 360 -25.69 -34.17 -26.05
CA LYS A 360 -26.01 -35.59 -25.79
C LYS A 360 -25.45 -36.46 -26.94
N ASN A 361 -24.43 -37.27 -26.65
CA ASN A 361 -23.67 -38.12 -27.58
C ASN A 361 -22.70 -37.41 -28.55
N ARG A 362 -22.22 -36.20 -28.23
CA ARG A 362 -21.11 -35.57 -28.97
C ARG A 362 -20.00 -35.13 -28.01
N PRO A 363 -18.72 -35.39 -28.33
CA PRO A 363 -17.63 -34.85 -27.55
C PRO A 363 -17.61 -33.33 -27.69
N PHE A 364 -17.48 -32.62 -26.57
CA PHE A 364 -17.18 -31.19 -26.60
C PHE A 364 -15.68 -30.98 -26.37
N GLN A 365 -15.11 -29.99 -27.04
CA GLN A 365 -13.68 -29.71 -27.03
C GLN A 365 -13.42 -28.30 -26.54
N PHE A 366 -12.45 -28.17 -25.64
CA PHE A 366 -11.89 -26.89 -25.21
C PHE A 366 -10.38 -27.02 -25.08
N GLU A 367 -9.69 -25.91 -25.26
CA GLU A 367 -8.25 -25.83 -25.03
C GLU A 367 -8.04 -25.20 -23.65
N VAL A 368 -7.16 -25.78 -22.86
CA VAL A 368 -6.81 -25.25 -21.54
C VAL A 368 -5.30 -25.27 -21.36
N ARG A 369 -4.79 -24.22 -20.72
CA ARG A 369 -3.41 -24.17 -20.24
C ARG A 369 -3.36 -23.62 -18.83
N ALA A 370 -2.25 -23.86 -18.14
CA ALA A 370 -1.91 -23.19 -16.89
C ALA A 370 -0.68 -22.31 -17.17
N PRO A 371 -0.88 -21.07 -17.65
CA PRO A 371 0.20 -20.27 -18.24
C PRO A 371 1.26 -19.81 -17.23
N PHE A 372 0.99 -19.96 -15.92
CA PHE A 372 1.88 -19.55 -14.81
C PHE A 372 2.59 -20.71 -14.12
N LEU A 373 2.63 -21.87 -14.76
CA LEU A 373 3.44 -22.97 -14.27
C LEU A 373 4.93 -22.60 -14.42
N THR A 374 5.62 -22.53 -13.29
CA THR A 374 7.03 -22.13 -13.25
C THR A 374 7.95 -23.29 -13.63
N LYS A 375 7.67 -24.52 -13.15
CA LYS A 375 8.41 -25.77 -13.46
C LYS A 375 7.61 -27.06 -13.28
N SER A 376 6.64 -27.07 -12.37
CA SER A 376 5.78 -28.23 -12.11
C SER A 376 4.66 -28.33 -13.15
N ARG A 377 4.03 -29.51 -13.26
CA ARG A 377 2.77 -29.64 -13.98
C ARG A 377 1.60 -29.36 -13.04
N ALA A 378 0.45 -28.95 -13.57
CA ALA A 378 -0.79 -28.91 -12.80
C ALA A 378 -1.60 -30.18 -13.04
N ASN A 379 -2.51 -30.53 -12.14
CA ASN A 379 -3.60 -31.44 -12.45
C ASN A 379 -4.76 -30.63 -13.02
N LEU A 380 -5.29 -31.04 -14.17
CA LEU A 380 -6.53 -30.51 -14.70
C LEU A 380 -7.69 -31.18 -13.98
N LEU A 381 -8.54 -30.37 -13.36
CA LEU A 381 -9.75 -30.81 -12.70
C LEU A 381 -10.96 -30.25 -13.46
N VAL A 382 -11.97 -31.09 -13.68
CA VAL A 382 -13.21 -30.67 -14.32
C VAL A 382 -14.42 -31.21 -13.55
N ALA A 383 -15.31 -30.31 -13.15
CA ALA A 383 -16.58 -30.64 -12.50
C ALA A 383 -17.77 -30.22 -13.37
N VAL A 384 -18.88 -30.97 -13.28
CA VAL A 384 -20.13 -30.70 -14.00
C VAL A 384 -21.25 -30.54 -12.98
N GLY A 385 -21.82 -29.34 -12.87
CA GLY A 385 -22.77 -28.98 -11.81
C GLY A 385 -22.14 -29.13 -10.42
N GLU A 386 -22.87 -29.72 -9.47
CA GLU A 386 -22.39 -29.94 -8.10
C GLU A 386 -21.59 -31.25 -7.92
N ARG A 387 -21.22 -31.92 -9.01
CA ARG A 387 -20.50 -33.20 -8.94
C ARG A 387 -19.04 -33.00 -8.50
N PRO A 388 -18.42 -34.00 -7.83
CA PRO A 388 -17.00 -33.96 -7.52
C PRO A 388 -16.14 -33.78 -8.80
N PRO A 389 -15.04 -33.01 -8.73
CA PRO A 389 -14.17 -32.81 -9.89
C PRO A 389 -13.47 -34.10 -10.30
N LEU A 390 -13.42 -34.34 -11.62
CA LEU A 390 -12.67 -35.42 -12.24
C LEU A 390 -11.30 -34.91 -12.66
N ARG A 391 -10.25 -35.70 -12.38
CA ARG A 391 -8.90 -35.43 -12.86
C ARG A 391 -8.79 -35.85 -14.33
N MET A 392 -8.75 -34.87 -15.22
CA MET A 392 -8.76 -35.09 -16.67
C MET A 392 -7.36 -35.17 -17.28
N GLY A 393 -6.32 -34.80 -16.54
CA GLY A 393 -4.94 -34.89 -17.03
C GLY A 393 -3.99 -33.95 -16.32
N SER A 394 -2.94 -33.56 -17.03
CA SER A 394 -1.90 -32.69 -16.52
C SER A 394 -1.67 -31.50 -17.45
N LEU A 395 -1.63 -30.29 -16.90
CA LEU A 395 -1.44 -29.05 -17.67
C LEU A 395 0.01 -28.57 -17.59
N GLY A 396 0.44 -27.92 -18.67
CA GLY A 396 1.65 -27.11 -18.77
C GLY A 396 1.32 -25.66 -19.17
N THR A 397 2.34 -24.91 -19.57
CA THR A 397 2.20 -23.55 -20.10
C THR A 397 1.62 -23.51 -21.52
N GLU A 398 1.67 -24.63 -22.24
CA GLU A 398 1.09 -24.80 -23.57
C GLU A 398 -0.38 -25.21 -23.49
N PHE A 399 -1.15 -24.83 -24.51
CA PHE A 399 -2.53 -25.29 -24.65
C PHE A 399 -2.57 -26.79 -24.88
N VAL A 400 -3.43 -27.44 -24.10
CA VAL A 400 -3.80 -28.84 -24.26
C VAL A 400 -5.26 -28.89 -24.69
N GLU A 401 -5.54 -29.62 -25.76
CA GLU A 401 -6.90 -29.90 -26.21
C GLU A 401 -7.51 -30.98 -25.32
N VAL A 402 -8.66 -30.68 -24.72
CA VAL A 402 -9.39 -31.59 -23.85
C VAL A 402 -10.69 -31.96 -24.53
N GLU A 403 -10.88 -33.27 -24.72
CA GLU A 403 -12.10 -33.85 -25.26
C GLU A 403 -12.87 -34.56 -24.16
N MET A 404 -14.16 -34.28 -24.03
CA MET A 404 -15.00 -34.88 -23.01
C MET A 404 -16.35 -35.29 -23.57
N LEU A 405 -16.78 -36.51 -23.22
CA LEU A 405 -18.10 -37.06 -23.52
C LEU A 405 -18.97 -36.98 -22.25
N LEU A 406 -20.15 -36.37 -22.36
CA LEU A 406 -21.10 -36.21 -21.26
C LEU A 406 -21.89 -37.49 -20.93
N ASP A 407 -21.72 -38.57 -21.71
CA ASP A 407 -22.39 -39.87 -21.50
C ASP A 407 -21.81 -40.67 -20.32
N GLN A 408 -20.67 -40.25 -19.76
CA GLN A 408 -20.13 -40.74 -18.48
C GLN A 408 -20.90 -40.21 -17.26
N LEU A 409 -21.95 -39.42 -17.47
CA LEU A 409 -22.70 -38.74 -16.42
C LEU A 409 -24.19 -39.14 -16.54
N ASP A 410 -24.65 -40.01 -15.66
CA ASP A 410 -25.96 -40.69 -15.77
C ASP A 410 -27.19 -39.75 -15.95
N GLU A 411 -27.12 -38.50 -15.49
CA GLU A 411 -28.16 -37.46 -15.66
C GLU A 411 -27.56 -36.03 -15.62
N VAL A 412 -27.64 -35.27 -16.72
CA VAL A 412 -27.21 -33.85 -16.75
C VAL A 412 -28.44 -32.95 -16.98
N PRO A 413 -28.68 -31.92 -16.15
CA PRO A 413 -29.80 -30.99 -16.31
C PRO A 413 -29.72 -30.21 -17.64
N PRO A 414 -30.83 -29.66 -18.17
CA PRO A 414 -30.90 -28.97 -19.47
C PRO A 414 -29.80 -27.92 -19.72
N ILE A 415 -29.35 -27.27 -18.65
CA ILE A 415 -28.18 -26.40 -18.60
C ILE A 415 -27.33 -26.86 -17.41
N ALA A 416 -26.02 -27.06 -17.62
CA ALA A 416 -25.08 -27.40 -16.56
C ALA A 416 -23.82 -26.52 -16.66
N ASP A 417 -23.29 -26.14 -15.50
CA ASP A 417 -22.03 -25.42 -15.41
C ASP A 417 -20.87 -26.41 -15.42
N LEU A 418 -19.94 -26.22 -16.35
CA LEU A 418 -18.67 -26.91 -16.37
C LEU A 418 -17.64 -26.04 -15.65
N ALA A 419 -17.21 -26.45 -14.47
CA ALA A 419 -16.11 -25.81 -13.76
C ALA A 419 -14.79 -26.48 -14.16
N VAL A 420 -13.92 -25.72 -14.82
CA VAL A 420 -12.56 -26.10 -15.18
C VAL A 420 -11.62 -25.40 -14.21
N SER A 421 -10.84 -26.19 -13.47
CA SER A 421 -9.86 -25.69 -12.51
C SER A 421 -8.53 -26.43 -12.66
N ALA A 422 -7.48 -25.85 -12.07
CA ALA A 422 -6.22 -26.53 -11.94
C ALA A 422 -5.72 -26.47 -10.51
N GLU A 423 -5.17 -27.57 -10.04
CA GLU A 423 -4.41 -27.63 -8.80
C GLU A 423 -2.94 -27.91 -9.12
N ARG A 424 -2.03 -27.38 -8.31
CA ARG A 424 -0.61 -27.69 -8.48
C ARG A 424 -0.40 -29.19 -8.22
N ALA A 425 0.36 -29.88 -9.08
CA ALA A 425 0.76 -31.25 -8.77
C ALA A 425 1.77 -31.33 -7.60
N GLU A 426 2.40 -30.20 -7.26
CA GLU A 426 3.36 -30.05 -6.16
C GLU A 426 3.09 -28.75 -5.39
N ALA A 427 3.31 -28.74 -4.07
CA ALA A 427 3.16 -27.54 -3.26
C ALA A 427 4.02 -26.36 -3.79
N PRO A 428 3.57 -25.10 -3.62
CA PRO A 428 4.40 -23.93 -3.95
C PRO A 428 5.79 -24.04 -3.29
N SER A 429 6.78 -23.33 -3.83
CA SER A 429 8.13 -23.30 -3.26
C SER A 429 8.65 -21.87 -3.36
N PHE A 430 8.66 -21.16 -2.25
CA PHE A 430 9.04 -19.75 -2.14
C PHE A 430 10.48 -19.66 -1.59
N PRO A 431 11.45 -19.15 -2.36
CA PRO A 431 12.84 -19.12 -1.93
C PRO A 431 13.03 -18.24 -0.70
N ILE A 432 13.89 -18.68 0.23
CA ILE A 432 14.31 -17.91 1.40
C ILE A 432 15.65 -17.25 1.10
N GLY A 433 15.60 -15.98 0.69
CA GLY A 433 16.79 -15.23 0.31
C GLY A 433 17.59 -15.95 -0.78
N GLN A 434 18.89 -16.09 -0.59
CA GLN A 434 19.81 -16.84 -1.46
C GLN A 434 20.24 -18.18 -0.82
N SER A 435 19.57 -18.63 0.23
CA SER A 435 20.01 -19.77 1.06
C SER A 435 19.91 -21.14 0.39
N GLY A 436 19.20 -21.22 -0.74
CA GLY A 436 18.79 -22.48 -1.36
C GLY A 436 17.63 -23.19 -0.63
N ALA A 437 17.22 -22.69 0.55
CA ALA A 437 16.00 -23.14 1.21
C ALA A 437 14.75 -22.51 0.59
N SER A 438 13.60 -23.16 0.76
CA SER A 438 12.32 -22.67 0.25
C SER A 438 11.18 -23.01 1.18
N SER A 439 10.20 -22.10 1.33
CA SER A 439 8.95 -22.38 2.03
C SER A 439 7.88 -22.96 1.12
N PRO A 440 7.09 -23.94 1.60
CA PRO A 440 5.90 -24.38 0.90
C PRO A 440 4.68 -23.45 1.07
N VAL A 441 4.78 -22.42 1.92
CA VAL A 441 3.67 -21.52 2.30
C VAL A 441 4.11 -20.05 2.29
N GLY A 442 3.14 -19.15 2.10
CA GLY A 442 3.43 -17.72 2.14
C GLY A 442 3.60 -17.20 3.57
N MET A 443 4.47 -16.21 3.76
CA MET A 443 4.74 -15.59 5.05
C MET A 443 4.74 -14.06 4.95
N GLU A 444 4.18 -13.39 5.96
CA GLU A 444 4.26 -11.94 6.12
C GLU A 444 4.87 -11.63 7.48
N ILE A 445 5.94 -10.85 7.51
CA ILE A 445 6.70 -10.53 8.70
C ILE A 445 6.81 -9.02 8.83
N ARG A 446 6.47 -8.48 9.99
CA ARG A 446 6.56 -7.07 10.32
C ARG A 446 7.36 -6.87 11.60
N SER A 447 8.23 -5.87 11.59
CA SER A 447 8.93 -5.38 12.77
C SER A 447 8.96 -3.86 12.74
N GLY A 448 8.57 -3.23 13.84
CA GLY A 448 8.63 -1.78 14.02
C GLY A 448 9.15 -1.42 15.40
N GLY A 449 10.38 -0.90 15.46
CA GLY A 449 11.02 -0.40 16.67
C GLY A 449 10.44 0.92 17.19
N ARG A 450 11.27 1.73 17.86
CA ARG A 450 10.84 2.92 18.63
C ARG A 450 9.93 3.88 17.89
N ASP A 451 10.31 4.16 16.64
CA ASP A 451 9.64 5.19 15.85
C ASP A 451 8.42 4.66 15.11
N PHE A 452 8.12 3.36 15.21
CA PHE A 452 7.09 2.64 14.45
C PHE A 452 6.14 1.82 15.33
N GLY A 453 5.97 2.26 16.58
CA GLY A 453 4.86 1.82 17.43
C GLY A 453 5.09 0.55 18.22
N TRP A 454 6.32 0.03 18.28
CA TRP A 454 6.66 -1.23 18.96
C TRP A 454 5.75 -2.34 18.46
N THR A 455 5.95 -2.77 17.22
CA THR A 455 5.07 -3.73 16.58
C THR A 455 5.85 -4.92 16.08
N VAL A 456 5.23 -6.09 16.21
CA VAL A 456 5.68 -7.30 15.55
C VAL A 456 4.47 -8.01 14.94
N GLY A 457 4.70 -8.65 13.81
CA GLY A 457 3.74 -9.54 13.19
C GLY A 457 4.48 -10.64 12.48
N ILE A 458 4.10 -11.89 12.69
CA ILE A 458 4.53 -13.01 11.86
C ILE A 458 3.28 -13.77 11.48
N ALA A 459 2.89 -13.72 10.21
CA ALA A 459 1.77 -14.48 9.68
C ALA A 459 2.26 -15.54 8.69
N ILE A 460 1.68 -16.74 8.81
CA ILE A 460 1.90 -17.87 7.91
C ILE A 460 0.56 -18.19 7.26
N ASN A 461 0.50 -18.17 5.92
CA ASN A 461 -0.76 -18.22 5.15
C ASN A 461 -1.80 -17.19 5.61
N GLY A 462 -1.35 -15.96 5.93
CA GLY A 462 -2.20 -14.84 6.33
C GLY A 462 -2.74 -14.94 7.76
N VAL A 463 -2.43 -16.02 8.49
CA VAL A 463 -2.82 -16.20 9.89
C VAL A 463 -1.64 -15.82 10.78
N ARG A 464 -1.84 -14.87 11.71
CA ARG A 464 -0.82 -14.50 12.70
C ARG A 464 -0.46 -15.68 13.61
N LYS A 465 0.84 -15.85 13.83
CA LYS A 465 1.47 -16.91 14.63
C LYS A 465 2.44 -16.36 15.67
N ASP A 466 2.78 -15.07 15.62
CA ASP A 466 3.50 -14.39 16.68
C ASP A 466 2.60 -14.14 17.91
N GLN A 467 3.22 -13.85 19.07
CA GLN A 467 2.49 -13.56 20.32
C GLN A 467 2.43 -12.06 20.63
N ASN A 468 2.92 -11.20 19.73
CA ASN A 468 2.96 -9.76 19.86
C ASN A 468 3.53 -9.25 21.20
N TYR A 469 4.67 -9.80 21.62
CA TYR A 469 5.26 -9.47 22.93
C TYR A 469 6.64 -8.83 22.81
N ARG A 470 7.06 -8.12 23.85
CA ARG A 470 8.39 -7.48 23.94
C ARG A 470 9.52 -8.49 23.70
N GLY A 471 10.51 -8.09 22.90
CA GLY A 471 11.69 -8.90 22.57
C GLY A 471 11.65 -9.51 21.17
N TYR A 472 12.39 -10.61 20.97
CA TYR A 472 12.34 -11.40 19.73
C TYR A 472 11.09 -12.28 19.74
N ASN A 473 10.30 -12.23 18.67
CA ASN A 473 9.23 -13.18 18.41
C ASN A 473 9.74 -14.14 17.34
N ALA A 474 9.57 -15.43 17.57
CA ALA A 474 10.08 -16.49 16.71
C ALA A 474 8.97 -17.44 16.30
N VAL A 475 8.98 -17.86 15.04
CA VAL A 475 8.10 -18.91 14.50
C VAL A 475 8.97 -19.89 13.72
N LEU A 476 8.80 -21.18 14.01
CA LEU A 476 9.43 -22.29 13.30
C LEU A 476 8.41 -22.95 12.38
N VAL A 477 8.72 -23.07 11.10
CA VAL A 477 7.81 -23.57 10.06
C VAL A 477 8.42 -24.78 9.38
N SER A 478 7.64 -25.84 9.17
CA SER A 478 8.07 -27.03 8.43
C SER A 478 8.50 -26.66 7.01
N GLY A 479 9.68 -27.13 6.60
CA GLY A 479 10.18 -26.92 5.24
C GLY A 479 9.46 -27.79 4.21
N VAL A 480 8.71 -28.80 4.68
CA VAL A 480 7.98 -29.76 3.85
C VAL A 480 6.50 -29.43 3.77
N THR A 481 5.83 -29.26 4.91
CA THR A 481 4.37 -29.07 4.96
C THR A 481 3.95 -27.61 5.07
N GLY A 482 4.83 -26.74 5.61
CA GLY A 482 4.48 -25.36 5.93
C GLY A 482 3.69 -25.18 7.22
N GLU A 483 3.49 -26.26 7.97
CA GLU A 483 2.88 -26.18 9.30
C GLU A 483 3.81 -25.46 10.29
N VAL A 484 3.22 -24.75 11.25
CA VAL A 484 3.98 -24.15 12.35
C VAL A 484 4.34 -25.24 13.35
N LEU A 485 5.64 -25.50 13.46
CA LEU A 485 6.20 -26.50 14.37
C LEU A 485 6.31 -25.95 15.80
N ASP A 486 6.67 -24.67 15.95
CA ASP A 486 6.78 -23.99 17.24
C ASP A 486 6.67 -22.46 17.08
N ALA A 487 6.28 -21.75 18.14
CA ALA A 487 6.26 -20.29 18.21
C ALA A 487 6.51 -19.77 19.63
N ALA A 488 7.47 -18.87 19.80
CA ALA A 488 7.92 -18.40 21.11
C ALA A 488 8.33 -16.91 21.10
N VAL A 489 8.43 -16.33 22.30
CA VAL A 489 8.92 -14.95 22.51
C VAL A 489 10.08 -14.90 23.48
N PHE A 490 11.05 -14.04 23.24
CA PHE A 490 12.29 -13.95 24.02
C PHE A 490 12.52 -12.51 24.44
N ASP A 491 12.10 -12.19 25.66
CA ASP A 491 12.18 -10.84 26.24
C ASP A 491 13.58 -10.57 26.81
N ILE A 492 14.57 -10.52 25.91
CA ILE A 492 15.99 -10.29 26.25
C ILE A 492 16.17 -8.94 26.97
N PHE A 493 15.37 -7.94 26.60
CA PHE A 493 15.35 -6.66 27.29
C PHE A 493 14.98 -6.81 28.77
N GLY A 494 13.92 -7.58 29.08
CA GLY A 494 13.47 -7.84 30.44
C GLY A 494 14.37 -8.78 31.23
N SER A 495 15.02 -9.74 30.57
CA SER A 495 15.87 -10.75 31.21
C SER A 495 16.99 -11.22 30.28
N PRO A 496 18.28 -11.04 30.66
CA PRO A 496 19.41 -11.58 29.89
C PRO A 496 19.39 -13.11 29.74
N ALA A 497 18.69 -13.84 30.62
CA ALA A 497 18.58 -15.31 30.53
C ALA A 497 17.79 -15.75 29.27
N GLU A 498 16.99 -14.87 28.66
CA GLU A 498 16.27 -15.17 27.42
C GLU A 498 17.21 -15.35 26.22
N ASN A 499 18.47 -14.92 26.29
CA ASN A 499 19.48 -15.22 25.27
C ASN A 499 19.69 -16.74 25.14
N ASP A 500 19.83 -17.44 26.26
CA ASP A 500 20.05 -18.89 26.26
C ASP A 500 18.81 -19.65 25.77
N ARG A 501 17.62 -19.10 26.06
CA ARG A 501 16.34 -19.67 25.60
C ARG A 501 16.16 -19.50 24.09
N LEU A 502 16.52 -18.33 23.54
CA LEU A 502 16.53 -18.10 22.09
C LEU A 502 17.56 -18.99 21.39
N LEU A 503 18.77 -19.12 21.96
CA LEU A 503 19.78 -20.03 21.42
C LEU A 503 19.27 -21.48 21.39
N ALA A 504 18.65 -21.95 22.48
CA ALA A 504 18.07 -23.28 22.55
C ALA A 504 16.95 -23.50 21.52
N PHE A 505 16.13 -22.50 21.25
CA PHE A 505 15.11 -22.56 20.18
C PHE A 505 15.75 -22.73 18.79
N LEU A 506 16.82 -21.98 18.50
CA LEU A 506 17.55 -22.09 17.23
C LEU A 506 18.27 -23.44 17.09
N ASP A 507 18.84 -23.96 18.17
CA ASP A 507 19.47 -25.28 18.17
C ASP A 507 18.43 -26.41 18.02
N ALA A 508 17.25 -26.25 18.62
CA ALA A 508 16.12 -27.18 18.42
C ALA A 508 15.62 -27.18 16.97
N ALA A 509 15.55 -26.00 16.31
CA ALA A 509 15.24 -25.91 14.89
C ALA A 509 16.24 -26.70 14.03
N ALA A 510 17.53 -26.64 14.34
CA ALA A 510 18.58 -27.41 13.65
C ALA A 510 18.51 -28.93 13.91
N ALA A 511 17.85 -29.35 14.98
CA ALA A 511 17.66 -30.76 15.32
C ALA A 511 16.47 -31.39 14.57
N VAL A 512 15.55 -30.60 14.00
CA VAL A 512 14.42 -31.10 13.20
C VAL A 512 14.94 -31.94 12.02
N ARG A 513 14.36 -33.12 11.83
CA ARG A 513 14.72 -34.07 10.77
C ARG A 513 13.56 -34.19 9.78
N GLU A 514 13.54 -33.29 8.81
CA GLU A 514 12.62 -33.30 7.67
C GLU A 514 13.40 -33.41 6.35
N ALA A 515 12.72 -33.82 5.27
CA ALA A 515 13.33 -33.91 3.94
C ALA A 515 13.81 -32.55 3.40
N LYS A 516 13.18 -31.46 3.86
CA LYS A 516 13.63 -30.08 3.67
C LYS A 516 13.83 -29.47 5.05
N PRO A 517 14.94 -28.75 5.31
CA PRO A 517 15.17 -28.13 6.61
C PRO A 517 14.05 -27.12 6.94
N PRO A 518 13.68 -26.95 8.23
CA PRO A 518 12.63 -26.03 8.61
C PRO A 518 13.07 -24.58 8.45
N ILE A 519 12.11 -23.67 8.42
CA ILE A 519 12.31 -22.24 8.27
C ILE A 519 12.14 -21.57 9.63
N VAL A 520 13.14 -20.79 10.01
CA VAL A 520 13.13 -19.97 11.23
C VAL A 520 12.80 -18.54 10.84
N VAL A 521 11.74 -18.00 11.43
CA VAL A 521 11.35 -16.60 11.30
C VAL A 521 11.56 -15.90 12.64
N LEU A 522 12.38 -14.84 12.65
CA LEU A 522 12.59 -13.96 13.80
C LEU A 522 12.18 -12.53 13.46
N ALA A 523 11.47 -11.88 14.38
CA ALA A 523 11.16 -10.45 14.28
C ALA A 523 11.18 -9.79 15.66
N VAL A 524 11.68 -8.56 15.75
CA VAL A 524 11.75 -7.82 17.02
C VAL A 524 10.56 -6.89 17.20
N HIS A 525 9.95 -6.91 18.38
CA HIS A 525 8.84 -6.01 18.73
C HIS A 525 9.33 -4.66 19.27
N THR A 526 10.00 -4.65 20.43
CA THR A 526 10.45 -3.43 21.11
C THR A 526 11.94 -3.26 21.08
N ASP A 527 12.68 -4.25 21.58
CA ASP A 527 14.12 -4.19 21.70
C ASP A 527 14.71 -5.59 21.58
N GLY A 528 15.72 -5.72 20.71
CA GLY A 528 16.51 -6.94 20.55
C GLY A 528 18.02 -6.68 20.64
N GLY A 529 18.42 -5.48 21.11
CA GLY A 529 19.80 -5.02 21.11
C GLY A 529 20.38 -4.80 22.51
N HIS A 530 19.55 -4.50 23.50
CA HIS A 530 19.97 -4.45 24.91
C HIS A 530 20.08 -5.86 25.49
N ASN A 531 21.02 -6.04 26.43
CA ASN A 531 21.26 -7.30 27.14
C ASN A 531 21.53 -8.50 26.22
N VAL A 532 21.82 -8.27 24.94
CA VAL A 532 22.04 -9.31 23.95
C VAL A 532 23.44 -9.93 24.14
N ASP A 533 23.53 -11.25 24.14
CA ASP A 533 24.81 -11.97 24.16
C ASP A 533 25.32 -12.08 22.72
N ALA A 534 26.19 -11.13 22.36
CA ALA A 534 26.63 -10.97 20.98
C ALA A 534 27.42 -12.16 20.45
N GLU A 535 28.25 -12.81 21.29
CA GLU A 535 28.99 -14.00 20.87
C GLU A 535 28.04 -15.16 20.54
N LYS A 536 27.09 -15.44 21.44
CA LYS A 536 26.16 -16.57 21.27
C LYS A 536 25.24 -16.37 20.08
N LEU A 537 24.56 -15.23 20.00
CA LEU A 537 23.50 -15.03 19.00
C LEU A 537 24.06 -14.70 17.62
N SER A 538 25.18 -13.99 17.49
CA SER A 538 25.80 -13.74 16.19
C SER A 538 26.19 -15.04 15.50
N GLY A 539 26.78 -15.98 16.25
CA GLY A 539 27.08 -17.32 15.73
C GLY A 539 25.83 -18.10 15.34
N ALA A 540 24.78 -18.05 16.18
CA ALA A 540 23.52 -18.75 15.90
C ALA A 540 22.79 -18.22 14.65
N PHE A 541 22.77 -16.89 14.46
CA PHE A 541 22.15 -16.28 13.28
C PHE A 541 22.89 -16.66 12.00
N ARG A 542 24.23 -16.75 12.03
CA ARG A 542 25.00 -17.28 10.89
C ARG A 542 24.65 -18.72 10.53
N ARG A 543 24.36 -19.58 11.52
CA ARG A 543 23.99 -20.99 11.28
C ARG A 543 22.65 -21.17 10.58
N ILE A 544 21.80 -20.14 10.59
CA ILE A 544 20.54 -20.13 9.82
C ILE A 544 20.61 -19.25 8.56
N GLY A 545 21.82 -18.80 8.21
CA GLY A 545 22.10 -18.04 6.99
C GLY A 545 22.12 -16.52 7.15
N GLY A 546 21.93 -15.97 8.35
CA GLY A 546 22.13 -14.53 8.61
C GLY A 546 23.59 -14.11 8.52
N SER A 547 23.86 -12.80 8.53
CA SER A 547 25.22 -12.25 8.60
C SER A 547 25.85 -12.37 10.01
N GLY A 548 25.01 -12.63 11.02
CA GLY A 548 25.38 -12.54 12.43
C GLY A 548 25.27 -11.13 12.99
N ARG A 549 24.66 -10.21 12.25
CA ARG A 549 24.34 -8.87 12.74
C ARG A 549 23.25 -8.93 13.79
N LEU A 550 23.37 -8.08 14.81
CA LEU A 550 22.34 -7.85 15.82
C LEU A 550 21.78 -6.43 15.64
N PRO A 551 20.48 -6.21 15.88
CA PRO A 551 19.90 -4.88 15.81
C PRO A 551 20.47 -3.99 16.91
N LYS A 552 20.57 -2.69 16.65
CA LYS A 552 20.84 -1.75 17.75
C LYS A 552 19.61 -1.70 18.68
N PRO A 553 19.79 -1.24 19.93
CA PRO A 553 18.68 -0.88 20.80
C PRO A 553 17.52 -0.19 20.09
N PHE A 554 16.33 -0.75 20.28
CA PHE A 554 15.08 -0.25 19.75
C PHE A 554 14.94 -0.14 18.21
N GLU A 555 15.86 -0.74 17.44
CA GLU A 555 15.70 -0.86 15.99
C GLU A 555 14.73 -1.99 15.62
N SER A 556 14.09 -1.86 14.46
CA SER A 556 13.38 -2.96 13.83
C SER A 556 14.38 -4.01 13.35
N PHE A 557 13.97 -5.28 13.38
CA PHE A 557 14.79 -6.41 12.94
C PHE A 557 13.92 -7.55 12.45
N VAL A 558 14.29 -8.11 11.30
CA VAL A 558 13.73 -9.36 10.76
C VAL A 558 14.87 -10.25 10.28
N LEU A 559 14.81 -11.53 10.62
CA LEU A 559 15.68 -12.58 10.07
C LEU A 559 14.84 -13.80 9.72
N VAL A 560 14.80 -14.17 8.43
CA VAL A 560 14.17 -15.40 7.95
C VAL A 560 15.22 -16.28 7.30
N GLY A 561 15.48 -17.42 7.91
CA GLY A 561 16.57 -18.31 7.57
C GLY A 561 16.22 -19.78 7.72
N SER A 562 17.19 -20.64 7.43
CA SER A 562 17.04 -22.10 7.52
C SER A 562 18.32 -22.70 8.11
N PRO A 563 18.24 -23.64 9.08
CA PRO A 563 19.42 -24.29 9.64
C PRO A 563 20.32 -24.91 8.57
N GLY A 564 21.62 -24.65 8.67
CA GLY A 564 22.63 -25.15 7.73
C GLY A 564 22.82 -24.29 6.47
N ALA A 565 22.03 -23.22 6.28
CA ALA A 565 22.26 -22.25 5.22
C ALA A 565 23.60 -21.52 5.39
N ALA A 566 24.25 -21.20 4.27
CA ALA A 566 25.48 -20.39 4.29
C ALA A 566 25.18 -18.99 4.84
N ALA A 567 26.12 -18.40 5.59
CA ALA A 567 25.95 -17.06 6.14
C ALA A 567 25.70 -16.02 5.02
N GLU A 568 24.99 -14.95 5.35
CA GLU A 568 24.60 -13.86 4.43
C GLU A 568 23.66 -14.27 3.28
N THR A 569 22.98 -15.40 3.41
CA THR A 569 22.02 -15.89 2.41
C THR A 569 20.56 -15.84 2.87
N ALA A 570 20.31 -15.62 4.16
CA ALA A 570 18.98 -15.42 4.72
C ALA A 570 18.38 -14.07 4.30
N ILE A 571 17.06 -13.92 4.47
CA ILE A 571 16.43 -12.60 4.40
C ILE A 571 16.67 -11.92 5.74
N GLU A 572 17.49 -10.87 5.75
CA GLU A 572 17.88 -10.16 6.97
C GLU A 572 17.77 -8.64 6.76
N GLU A 573 16.94 -7.99 7.57
CA GLU A 573 16.75 -6.54 7.54
C GLU A 573 16.83 -5.95 8.95
N SER A 574 17.45 -4.78 9.08
CA SER A 574 17.57 -4.07 10.36
C SER A 574 17.74 -2.57 10.17
N GLY A 575 17.08 -1.77 11.02
CA GLY A 575 17.31 -0.33 11.08
C GLY A 575 16.18 0.47 11.74
N PRO A 576 16.32 1.80 11.80
CA PRO A 576 15.33 2.72 12.37
C PRO A 576 14.21 3.02 11.34
N ARG A 577 13.60 1.97 10.78
CA ARG A 577 12.49 2.04 9.83
C ARG A 577 11.50 0.93 10.10
N LEU A 578 10.28 1.05 9.61
CA LEU A 578 9.41 -0.11 9.54
C LEU A 578 10.00 -1.15 8.58
N ILE A 579 9.99 -2.42 8.99
CA ILE A 579 10.39 -3.55 8.15
C ILE A 579 9.15 -4.40 7.91
N ASP A 580 8.79 -4.56 6.64
CA ASP A 580 7.73 -5.44 6.16
C ASP A 580 8.35 -6.39 5.12
N VAL A 581 8.44 -7.66 5.47
CA VAL A 581 8.96 -8.74 4.61
C VAL A 581 7.79 -9.61 4.20
N SER A 582 7.68 -9.91 2.90
CA SER A 582 6.70 -10.87 2.36
C SER A 582 7.44 -11.94 1.58
N ILE A 583 7.19 -13.21 1.92
CA ILE A 583 7.83 -14.39 1.32
C ILE A 583 6.72 -15.25 0.72
N GLY A 584 6.66 -15.32 -0.60
CA GLY A 584 5.55 -15.98 -1.28
C GLY A 584 4.21 -15.27 -1.06
N ASP A 585 3.15 -15.84 -1.63
CA ASP A 585 1.80 -15.33 -1.41
C ASP A 585 1.07 -16.21 -0.38
N PRO A 586 0.67 -15.66 0.78
CA PRO A 586 -0.12 -16.37 1.77
C PRO A 586 -1.54 -16.74 1.28
N SER A 587 -2.01 -16.17 0.16
CA SER A 587 -3.28 -16.49 -0.51
C SER A 587 -3.15 -17.55 -1.63
N LEU A 588 -1.93 -17.97 -1.99
CA LEU A 588 -1.66 -19.02 -2.99
C LEU A 588 -1.73 -20.45 -2.42
N ALA A 589 -2.16 -20.63 -1.17
CA ALA A 589 -2.56 -21.94 -0.66
C ALA A 589 -3.94 -22.32 -1.25
N GLY A 590 -4.00 -22.56 -2.56
CA GLY A 590 -5.21 -23.02 -3.25
C GLY A 590 -5.33 -22.51 -4.69
N GLU A 591 -5.45 -23.48 -5.61
CA GLU A 591 -5.81 -23.36 -7.04
C GLU A 591 -4.89 -22.48 -7.94
N LEU A 592 -4.53 -23.02 -9.11
CA LEU A 592 -3.75 -22.34 -10.14
C LEU A 592 -4.70 -21.61 -11.10
N LEU A 593 -4.26 -20.46 -11.64
CA LEU A 593 -4.93 -19.86 -12.78
C LEU A 593 -4.81 -20.75 -14.02
N VAL A 594 -5.95 -20.98 -14.67
CA VAL A 594 -6.10 -21.63 -15.97
C VAL A 594 -6.58 -20.63 -17.01
N GLU A 595 -6.03 -20.68 -18.21
CA GLU A 595 -6.63 -20.01 -19.37
C GLU A 595 -7.39 -21.05 -20.16
N VAL A 596 -8.70 -20.83 -20.34
CA VAL A 596 -9.58 -21.71 -21.12
C VAL A 596 -9.98 -21.00 -22.40
N ARG A 597 -9.70 -21.63 -23.54
CA ARG A 597 -10.19 -21.23 -24.86
C ARG A 597 -11.23 -22.22 -25.32
N VAL A 598 -12.46 -21.74 -25.42
CA VAL A 598 -13.55 -22.52 -26.00
C VAL A 598 -13.55 -22.27 -27.49
N ARG A 599 -13.38 -23.34 -28.28
CA ARG A 599 -13.63 -23.23 -29.73
C ARG A 599 -15.14 -23.07 -29.95
N PRO A 600 -15.60 -22.14 -30.80
CA PRO A 600 -17.03 -21.99 -31.06
C PRO A 600 -17.62 -23.28 -31.62
N GLN A 601 -18.58 -23.87 -30.89
CA GLN A 601 -19.42 -24.97 -31.36
C GLN A 601 -20.90 -24.56 -31.24
N PRO A 602 -21.80 -25.06 -32.11
CA PRO A 602 -23.23 -24.77 -31.97
C PRO A 602 -23.73 -25.20 -30.58
N GLY A 603 -24.37 -24.29 -29.83
CA GLY A 603 -24.94 -24.56 -28.49
C GLY A 603 -24.00 -24.31 -27.28
N LEU A 604 -22.81 -23.74 -27.49
CA LEU A 604 -21.93 -23.30 -26.40
C LEU A 604 -21.94 -21.77 -26.25
N LEU A 605 -22.24 -21.29 -25.05
CA LEU A 605 -22.06 -19.89 -24.66
C LEU A 605 -20.89 -19.81 -23.67
N PRO A 606 -19.78 -19.14 -24.01
CA PRO A 606 -18.71 -18.91 -23.03
C PRO A 606 -19.26 -18.03 -21.90
N VAL A 607 -19.06 -18.47 -20.66
CA VAL A 607 -19.22 -17.62 -19.50
C VAL A 607 -17.80 -17.33 -19.01
N HIS A 608 -17.43 -16.06 -18.91
CA HIS A 608 -16.15 -15.69 -18.33
C HIS A 608 -16.30 -15.72 -16.81
N SER A 609 -15.37 -16.38 -16.11
CA SER A 609 -15.27 -16.24 -14.66
C SER A 609 -14.71 -14.87 -14.33
N GLY A 610 -15.57 -13.99 -13.82
CA GLY A 610 -15.23 -12.63 -13.43
C GLY A 610 -16.31 -11.62 -13.81
N GLY A 611 -17.57 -11.96 -13.54
CA GLY A 611 -18.72 -11.13 -13.86
C GLY A 611 -19.94 -11.99 -14.07
N VAL A 612 -20.87 -11.95 -13.11
CA VAL A 612 -22.23 -12.47 -13.30
C VAL A 612 -22.77 -11.90 -14.61
N VAL A 613 -22.87 -12.72 -15.66
CA VAL A 613 -23.59 -12.36 -16.87
C VAL A 613 -25.06 -12.61 -16.61
N VAL A 614 -25.79 -11.49 -16.56
CA VAL A 614 -27.25 -11.40 -16.58
C VAL A 614 -27.78 -12.12 -17.83
N LYS A 615 -28.78 -13.00 -17.66
CA LYS A 615 -29.76 -13.25 -18.72
C LYS A 615 -31.00 -12.43 -18.39
N GLU A 616 -31.54 -11.76 -19.41
CA GLU A 616 -32.73 -10.89 -19.40
C GLU A 616 -33.94 -11.49 -18.69
#